data_AF-A0A9W2X3H3-F1
#
_entry.id   AF-A0A9W2X3H3-F1
#
_cell.length_a   1.000
_cell.length_b   1.000
_cell.length_c   1.000
_cell.angle_alpha   90.00
_cell.angle_beta   90.00
_cell.angle_gamma   90.00
#
_symmetry.space_group_name_H-M   'P 1'
#
loop_
_entity.id
_entity.type
_entity.pdbx_description
1 polymer ?
#
loop_
_entity_poly.entity_id
_entity_poly.type
_entity_poly.pdbx_seq_one_letter_code
_entity_poly.pdbx_strand_id
1 'polypeptide(L)'
;MAPQRRGAPKAPEGNGAAERRRPSSTKSVRAPRYVWKKWLRVAVLGACTTFIALLLWGSLGGDDSITEVLAHRSEVLPGRFIEVPCSEDYDSHRRFEGCSPRKCGRGVSDAIITRDEARRIRSIAEKGLSLGGSDGGASILDLHSGALSVGKHFVNLYRYFGDKIQTIFSEEDFQLYRDLRQKVQLAIAQAFGISASLLHLTKPTFFSRINSTAARTAHDEYWHAHVDKVTYGSFDYTSLLYLSDYLDDFGGGRFVFMEEGANKTVEPRAGRTHGRAFPGMLRLRRVQCVHGAHSSEEEVGAATVTAVTAE
;
A
#
# COMPACT_ATOMS: atom_id res chain seq x y z
N MET A 1 37.37 -20.16 85.67
CA MET A 1 38.41 -21.19 85.95
C MET A 1 37.73 -22.56 85.91
N ALA A 2 38.43 -23.59 85.42
CA ALA A 2 38.08 -25.02 85.23
C ALA A 2 37.06 -25.65 86.23
N PRO A 3 36.49 -26.89 86.03
CA PRO A 3 36.72 -27.92 85.00
C PRO A 3 35.46 -28.70 84.49
N GLN A 4 35.72 -29.68 83.61
CA GLN A 4 34.92 -30.86 83.25
C GLN A 4 34.37 -31.68 84.45
N ARG A 5 33.31 -32.49 84.23
CA ARG A 5 33.39 -34.00 84.17
C ARG A 5 32.03 -34.74 84.12
N ARG A 6 32.04 -35.77 83.26
CA ARG A 6 31.55 -37.18 83.40
C ARG A 6 30.06 -37.49 83.66
N GLY A 7 29.58 -38.49 82.92
CA GLY A 7 28.65 -39.50 83.44
C GLY A 7 27.77 -40.18 82.38
N ALA A 8 28.10 -41.42 82.01
CA ALA A 8 27.15 -42.43 81.49
C ALA A 8 26.25 -42.93 82.68
N PRO A 9 25.42 -44.02 82.62
CA PRO A 9 25.06 -44.96 81.53
C PRO A 9 23.57 -45.48 81.58
N LYS A 10 23.34 -46.59 80.87
CA LYS A 10 22.50 -47.78 81.22
C LYS A 10 21.05 -47.91 80.70
N ALA A 11 20.89 -49.00 79.93
CA ALA A 11 19.67 -49.76 79.62
C ALA A 11 19.12 -50.49 80.88
N PRO A 12 17.96 -51.20 80.83
CA PRO A 12 17.96 -52.57 80.29
C PRO A 12 16.62 -53.12 79.71
N GLU A 13 16.74 -54.28 79.04
CA GLU A 13 15.93 -55.54 79.09
C GLU A 13 14.38 -55.47 79.04
N GLY A 14 13.65 -56.36 78.35
CA GLY A 14 13.98 -57.61 77.65
C GLY A 14 12.69 -58.39 77.30
N ASN A 15 12.87 -59.47 76.53
CA ASN A 15 11.99 -60.66 76.29
C ASN A 15 10.57 -60.44 75.71
N GLY A 16 10.03 -61.25 74.77
CA GLY A 16 10.43 -62.51 74.14
C GLY A 16 9.19 -63.19 73.50
N ALA A 17 9.42 -64.12 72.56
CA ALA A 17 8.49 -65.05 71.88
C ALA A 17 7.53 -64.44 70.82
N ALA A 18 7.62 -64.66 69.50
CA ALA A 18 7.81 -65.83 68.61
C ALA A 18 6.49 -66.48 68.12
N GLU A 19 6.07 -66.20 66.87
CA GLU A 19 5.24 -67.12 66.08
C GLU A 19 5.47 -66.96 64.54
N ARG A 20 6.12 -67.98 63.98
CA ARG A 20 6.10 -68.64 62.64
C ARG A 20 5.72 -67.91 61.32
N ARG A 21 6.71 -68.01 60.38
CA ARG A 21 6.68 -68.43 58.93
C ARG A 21 5.83 -67.60 57.94
N ARG A 22 6.27 -67.18 56.74
CA ARG A 22 7.36 -67.58 55.79
C ARG A 22 7.56 -66.42 54.75
N PRO A 23 8.54 -66.50 53.81
CA PRO A 23 9.33 -65.37 53.31
C PRO A 23 8.87 -64.85 51.93
N SER A 24 9.35 -63.67 51.52
CA SER A 24 10.20 -63.54 50.31
C SER A 24 10.43 -62.09 49.86
N SER A 25 11.71 -61.83 49.57
CA SER A 25 12.21 -61.07 48.41
C SER A 25 11.79 -59.61 48.25
N THR A 26 12.66 -58.73 48.74
CA THR A 26 12.99 -57.46 48.10
C THR A 26 13.19 -57.61 46.59
N LYS A 27 12.33 -56.98 45.78
CA LYS A 27 12.65 -56.55 44.42
C LYS A 27 12.15 -55.13 44.22
N SER A 28 13.07 -54.18 44.13
CA SER A 28 12.81 -52.87 43.57
C SER A 28 12.37 -53.03 42.11
N VAL A 29 11.24 -52.44 41.71
CA VAL A 29 10.93 -52.27 40.29
C VAL A 29 10.45 -50.84 40.05
N ARG A 30 11.30 -50.09 39.35
CA ARG A 30 11.07 -48.76 38.81
C ARG A 30 9.83 -48.73 37.91
N ALA A 31 8.75 -48.08 38.32
CA ALA A 31 7.69 -47.64 37.40
C ALA A 31 6.91 -46.45 38.00
N PRO A 32 7.31 -45.20 37.67
CA PRO A 32 6.32 -44.33 37.02
C PRO A 32 6.92 -43.40 35.95
N ARG A 33 8.20 -43.57 35.57
CA ARG A 33 8.88 -42.65 34.63
C ARG A 33 8.50 -42.83 33.16
N TYR A 34 7.92 -43.97 32.78
CA TYR A 34 7.65 -44.29 31.37
C TYR A 34 6.32 -43.70 30.87
N VAL A 35 5.29 -43.70 31.72
CA VAL A 35 3.96 -43.17 31.39
C VAL A 35 4.01 -41.66 31.28
N TRP A 36 4.67 -40.97 32.22
CA TRP A 36 4.80 -39.52 32.20
C TRP A 36 5.56 -39.00 30.96
N LYS A 37 6.61 -39.71 30.53
CA LYS A 37 7.34 -39.39 29.29
C LYS A 37 6.48 -39.55 28.02
N LYS A 38 5.56 -40.50 27.98
CA LYS A 38 4.63 -40.66 26.85
C LYS A 38 3.63 -39.51 26.79
N TRP A 39 3.02 -39.15 27.91
CA TRP A 39 2.09 -38.00 27.98
C TRP A 39 2.78 -36.67 27.67
N LEU A 40 4.01 -36.48 28.13
CA LEU A 40 4.79 -35.29 27.79
C LEU A 40 5.07 -35.21 26.28
N ARG A 41 5.41 -36.32 25.64
CA ARG A 41 5.64 -36.38 24.18
C ARG A 41 4.36 -36.08 23.40
N VAL A 42 3.22 -36.61 23.83
CA VAL A 42 1.93 -36.33 23.18
C VAL A 42 1.52 -34.86 23.36
N ALA A 43 1.74 -34.28 24.54
CA ALA A 43 1.46 -32.88 24.80
C ALA A 43 2.37 -31.94 23.99
N VAL A 44 3.67 -32.26 23.88
CA VAL A 44 4.63 -31.50 23.07
C VAL A 44 4.28 -31.61 21.59
N LEU A 45 3.97 -32.80 21.09
CA LEU A 45 3.54 -32.98 19.70
C LEU A 45 2.24 -32.23 19.40
N GLY A 46 1.26 -32.28 20.31
CA GLY A 46 0.02 -31.50 20.22
C GLY A 46 0.29 -30.00 20.14
N ALA A 47 1.11 -29.47 21.05
CA ALA A 47 1.50 -28.05 21.06
C ALA A 47 2.28 -27.64 19.80
N CYS A 48 3.16 -28.50 19.29
CA CYS A 48 3.86 -28.25 18.03
C CYS A 48 2.90 -28.24 16.85
N THR A 49 1.93 -29.17 16.79
CA THR A 49 0.94 -29.20 15.70
C THR A 49 0.01 -28.00 15.72
N THR A 50 -0.42 -27.53 16.91
CA THR A 50 -1.24 -26.32 17.02
C THR A 50 -0.43 -25.07 16.70
N PHE A 51 0.84 -24.99 17.09
CA PHE A 51 1.72 -23.89 16.75
C PHE A 51 2.02 -23.84 15.24
N ILE A 52 2.27 -25.01 14.62
CA ILE A 52 2.44 -25.12 13.16
C ILE A 52 1.13 -24.76 12.46
N ALA A 53 -0.03 -25.20 12.96
CA ALA A 53 -1.34 -24.83 12.39
C ALA A 53 -1.62 -23.33 12.54
N LEU A 54 -1.22 -22.68 13.65
CA LEU A 54 -1.33 -21.24 13.85
C LEU A 54 -0.37 -20.46 12.95
N LEU A 55 0.86 -20.94 12.76
CA LEU A 55 1.81 -20.37 11.79
C LEU A 55 1.30 -20.53 10.35
N LEU A 56 0.77 -21.71 10.01
CA LEU A 56 0.18 -21.98 8.71
C LEU A 56 -1.08 -21.14 8.47
N TRP A 57 -1.95 -20.99 9.47
CA TRP A 57 -3.13 -20.13 9.40
C TRP A 57 -2.76 -18.66 9.27
N GLY A 58 -1.72 -18.21 9.99
CA GLY A 58 -1.14 -16.88 9.82
C GLY A 58 -0.55 -16.65 8.42
N SER A 59 -0.03 -17.70 7.78
CA SER A 59 0.49 -17.64 6.41
C SER A 59 -0.56 -17.86 5.31
N LEU A 60 -1.70 -18.49 5.60
CA LEU A 60 -2.81 -18.72 4.65
C LEU A 60 -3.83 -17.58 4.63
N GLY A 61 -3.72 -16.60 5.54
CA GLY A 61 -4.60 -15.44 5.63
C GLY A 61 -4.14 -14.20 4.85
N GLY A 62 -3.02 -14.26 4.12
CA GLY A 62 -2.56 -13.18 3.25
C GLY A 62 -2.81 -13.52 1.79
N ASP A 63 -3.52 -12.65 1.07
CA ASP A 63 -3.56 -12.65 -0.41
C ASP A 63 -2.17 -12.26 -0.94
N ASP A 64 -1.20 -13.17 -0.76
CA ASP A 64 0.22 -12.96 -1.04
C ASP A 64 0.57 -13.53 -2.42
N SER A 65 -0.09 -12.96 -3.43
CA SER A 65 0.51 -12.96 -4.77
C SER A 65 1.80 -12.17 -4.66
N ILE A 66 2.94 -12.86 -4.76
CA ILE A 66 4.32 -12.34 -4.65
C ILE A 66 4.37 -10.89 -5.17
N THR A 67 4.53 -9.93 -4.26
CA THR A 67 4.53 -8.50 -4.59
C THR A 67 5.95 -7.97 -4.63
N GLU A 68 6.51 -7.88 -5.83
CA GLU A 68 7.78 -7.20 -6.04
C GLU A 68 7.54 -5.68 -5.90
N VAL A 69 8.31 -5.00 -5.06
CA VAL A 69 8.20 -3.55 -4.90
C VAL A 69 9.15 -2.87 -5.89
N LEU A 70 8.56 -2.22 -6.90
CA LEU A 70 9.29 -1.48 -7.91
C LEU A 70 9.83 -0.15 -7.42
N ALA A 71 9.19 0.43 -6.40
CA ALA A 71 9.58 1.70 -5.83
C ALA A 71 9.23 1.74 -4.34
N HIS A 72 10.21 1.61 -3.45
CA HIS A 72 10.03 1.70 -2.01
C HIS A 72 9.86 3.14 -1.53
N ARG A 73 9.10 3.37 -0.45
CA ARG A 73 8.93 4.71 0.15
C ARG A 73 10.25 5.28 0.67
N SER A 74 11.16 4.42 1.12
CA SER A 74 12.44 4.79 1.74
C SER A 74 13.51 5.18 0.70
N GLU A 75 13.39 4.75 -0.55
CA GLU A 75 14.33 5.12 -1.61
C GLU A 75 13.97 6.46 -2.26
N VAL A 76 14.98 7.26 -2.62
CA VAL A 76 14.85 8.46 -3.45
C VAL A 76 15.28 8.12 -4.87
N LEU A 77 14.38 8.23 -5.83
CA LEU A 77 14.64 7.86 -7.22
C LEU A 77 14.79 9.10 -8.10
N PRO A 78 15.99 9.42 -8.64
CA PRO A 78 16.11 10.51 -9.61
C PRO A 78 15.28 10.21 -10.88
N GLY A 79 15.26 8.94 -11.28
CA GLY A 79 14.39 8.41 -12.32
C GLY A 79 14.71 6.94 -12.55
N ARG A 80 13.67 6.11 -12.58
CA ARG A 80 13.74 4.67 -12.88
C ARG A 80 12.76 4.39 -14.00
N PHE A 81 13.26 3.93 -15.14
CA PHE A 81 12.42 3.51 -16.26
C PHE A 81 12.56 2.02 -16.46
N ILE A 82 11.44 1.31 -16.44
CA ILE A 82 11.35 -0.13 -16.63
C ILE A 82 10.61 -0.34 -17.95
N GLU A 83 11.33 -0.83 -18.95
CA GLU A 83 10.73 -1.23 -20.21
C GLU A 83 9.91 -2.50 -20.00
N VAL A 84 8.73 -2.53 -20.61
CA VAL A 84 7.81 -3.66 -20.53
C VAL A 84 7.33 -4.00 -21.95
N PRO A 85 7.14 -5.28 -22.30
CA PRO A 85 6.69 -5.66 -23.65
C PRO A 85 5.43 -4.89 -24.05
N CYS A 86 5.30 -4.42 -25.28
CA CYS A 86 4.02 -3.87 -25.71
C CYS A 86 2.97 -5.00 -25.86
N SER A 87 1.69 -4.67 -25.77
CA SER A 87 0.61 -5.63 -25.97
C SER A 87 0.49 -5.95 -27.45
N GLU A 88 -0.08 -7.11 -27.79
CA GLU A 88 -0.21 -7.54 -29.18
C GLU A 88 -1.09 -6.61 -30.01
N ASP A 89 -2.11 -6.01 -29.39
CA ASP A 89 -2.98 -5.02 -30.01
C ASP A 89 -2.34 -3.62 -30.12
N TYR A 90 -1.12 -3.41 -29.64
CA TYR A 90 -0.54 -2.07 -29.60
C TYR A 90 -0.41 -1.41 -30.98
N ASP A 91 0.03 -2.16 -32.00
CA ASP A 91 0.24 -1.62 -33.34
C ASP A 91 -1.06 -1.17 -34.00
N SER A 92 -2.21 -1.78 -33.66
CA SER A 92 -3.51 -1.31 -34.16
C SER A 92 -3.98 0.00 -33.51
N HIS A 93 -3.33 0.40 -32.42
CA HIS A 93 -3.63 1.64 -31.68
C HIS A 93 -2.65 2.77 -31.98
N ARG A 94 -1.63 2.56 -32.82
CA ARG A 94 -0.70 3.62 -33.26
C ARG A 94 -1.42 4.56 -34.23
N ARG A 95 -2.01 5.63 -33.69
CA ARG A 95 -2.78 6.60 -34.48
C ARG A 95 -1.93 7.74 -35.03
N PHE A 96 -0.92 8.18 -34.28
CA PHE A 96 -0.19 9.41 -34.60
C PHE A 96 1.33 9.20 -34.60
N GLU A 97 1.95 9.53 -35.73
CA GLU A 97 3.40 9.45 -35.92
C GLU A 97 4.11 10.49 -35.05
N GLY A 98 5.17 10.09 -34.36
CA GLY A 98 5.94 10.98 -33.47
C GLY A 98 5.36 11.16 -32.06
N CYS A 99 4.08 10.85 -31.85
CA CYS A 99 3.40 10.99 -30.55
C CYS A 99 3.13 9.65 -29.86
N SER A 100 2.76 8.63 -30.66
CA SER A 100 2.50 7.28 -30.14
C SER A 100 3.78 6.71 -29.51
N PRO A 101 3.71 6.11 -28.31
CA PRO A 101 4.89 5.56 -27.64
C PRO A 101 5.69 4.63 -28.56
N ARG A 102 6.98 4.88 -28.73
CA ARG A 102 7.84 3.94 -29.51
C ARG A 102 8.23 2.71 -28.71
N LYS A 103 8.19 2.84 -27.39
CA LYS A 103 8.49 1.81 -26.40
C LYS A 103 7.47 1.89 -25.28
N CYS A 104 7.18 0.75 -24.67
CA CYS A 104 6.21 0.64 -23.61
C CYS A 104 6.95 0.47 -22.28
N GLY A 105 6.51 1.20 -21.26
CA GLY A 105 7.36 1.37 -20.09
C GLY A 105 6.66 2.01 -18.92
N ARG A 106 7.31 1.87 -17.76
CA ARG A 106 6.92 2.45 -16.48
C ARG A 106 8.06 3.29 -15.96
N GLY A 107 7.81 4.58 -15.79
CA GLY A 107 8.71 5.54 -15.14
C GLY A 107 8.29 5.77 -13.69
N VAL A 108 9.25 5.85 -12.78
CA VAL A 108 9.06 6.38 -11.42
C VAL A 108 10.17 7.39 -11.15
N SER A 109 9.82 8.58 -10.67
CA SER A 109 10.79 9.63 -10.32
C SER A 109 10.31 10.45 -9.13
N ASP A 110 11.22 10.75 -8.23
CA ASP A 110 11.08 11.64 -7.07
C ASP A 110 11.72 13.01 -7.34
N ALA A 111 12.21 13.25 -8.55
CA ALA A 111 12.97 14.46 -8.93
C ALA A 111 12.18 15.45 -9.81
N ILE A 112 10.95 15.11 -10.24
CA ILE A 112 10.14 15.99 -11.09
C ILE A 112 9.71 17.25 -10.32
N ILE A 113 9.33 17.08 -9.05
CA ILE A 113 9.00 18.18 -8.16
C ILE A 113 9.70 18.00 -6.82
N THR A 114 9.95 19.12 -6.16
CA THR A 114 10.46 19.12 -4.79
C THR A 114 9.37 18.72 -3.80
N ARG A 115 9.76 18.25 -2.60
CA ARG A 115 8.80 17.99 -1.52
C ARG A 115 8.04 19.25 -1.09
N ASP A 116 8.65 20.42 -1.20
CA ASP A 116 7.98 21.70 -0.89
C ASP A 116 6.92 22.07 -1.93
N GLU A 117 7.17 21.79 -3.22
CA GLU A 117 6.14 21.89 -4.25
C GLU A 117 5.02 20.88 -4.03
N ALA A 118 5.34 19.62 -3.70
CA ALA A 118 4.34 18.61 -3.40
C ALA A 118 3.42 19.05 -2.25
N ARG A 119 3.99 19.60 -1.16
CA ARG A 119 3.23 20.15 -0.03
C ARG A 119 2.32 21.30 -0.42
N ARG A 120 2.81 22.24 -1.24
CA ARG A 120 2.01 23.37 -1.72
C ARG A 120 0.88 22.92 -2.64
N ILE A 121 1.14 21.98 -3.54
CA ILE A 121 0.13 21.35 -4.41
C ILE A 121 -0.91 20.59 -3.57
N ARG A 122 -0.49 19.88 -2.52
CA ARG A 122 -1.39 19.24 -1.55
C ARG A 122 -2.33 20.27 -0.92
N SER A 123 -1.79 21.39 -0.44
CA SER A 123 -2.58 22.48 0.13
C SER A 123 -3.60 23.05 -0.86
N ILE A 124 -3.25 23.18 -2.15
CA ILE A 124 -4.19 23.58 -3.21
C ILE A 124 -5.33 22.57 -3.34
N ALA A 125 -5.02 21.27 -3.36
CA ALA A 125 -6.03 20.22 -3.43
C ALA A 125 -6.97 20.26 -2.20
N GLU A 126 -6.41 20.39 -0.99
CA GLU A 126 -7.16 20.50 0.27
C GLU A 126 -8.09 21.73 0.28
N LYS A 127 -7.61 22.89 -0.17
CA LYS A 127 -8.44 24.11 -0.32
C LYS A 127 -9.66 23.85 -1.20
N GLY A 128 -9.48 23.25 -2.38
CA GLY A 128 -10.61 22.95 -3.26
C GLY A 128 -11.55 21.86 -2.74
N LEU A 129 -11.00 20.83 -2.11
CA LEU A 129 -11.77 19.74 -1.48
C LEU A 129 -12.36 20.12 -0.11
N SER A 130 -12.11 21.33 0.40
CA SER A 130 -12.81 21.90 1.55
C SER A 130 -14.19 22.44 1.17
N LEU A 131 -14.39 22.75 -0.11
CA LEU A 131 -15.66 23.25 -0.65
C LEU A 131 -16.68 22.13 -0.92
N GLY A 132 -16.22 20.88 -0.97
CA GLY A 132 -17.03 19.73 -1.31
C GLY A 132 -16.28 18.43 -1.11
N GLY A 133 -17.02 17.34 -0.94
CA GLY A 133 -16.47 16.01 -0.86
C GLY A 133 -17.54 15.00 -1.28
N SER A 134 -17.10 13.79 -1.62
CA SER A 134 -18.01 12.67 -1.82
C SER A 134 -18.60 12.19 -0.48
N ASP A 135 -19.81 11.64 -0.52
CA ASP A 135 -20.36 10.89 0.62
C ASP A 135 -19.65 9.54 0.84
N GLY A 136 -18.85 9.10 -0.14
CA GLY A 136 -18.05 7.88 -0.08
C GLY A 136 -16.55 8.14 0.09
N GLY A 137 -15.77 7.08 -0.14
CA GLY A 137 -14.33 7.05 0.14
C GLY A 137 -13.44 7.86 -0.78
N ALA A 138 -13.93 8.33 -1.94
CA ALA A 138 -13.11 9.05 -2.92
C ALA A 138 -13.76 10.37 -3.35
N SER A 139 -13.03 11.46 -3.19
CA SER A 139 -13.43 12.79 -3.68
C SER A 139 -12.50 13.23 -4.81
N ILE A 140 -13.07 13.89 -5.81
CA ILE A 140 -12.35 14.35 -7.01
C ILE A 140 -12.48 15.87 -7.14
N LEU A 141 -11.36 16.53 -7.48
CA LEU A 141 -11.27 17.93 -7.83
C LEU A 141 -10.44 18.10 -9.10
N ASP A 142 -11.03 18.63 -10.16
CA ASP A 142 -10.35 19.01 -11.40
C ASP A 142 -10.35 20.53 -11.53
N LEU A 143 -9.20 21.17 -11.28
CA LEU A 143 -9.06 22.63 -11.44
C LEU A 143 -9.14 23.07 -12.89
N HIS A 144 -8.84 22.21 -13.87
CA HIS A 144 -8.88 22.58 -15.27
C HIS A 144 -10.30 22.61 -15.83
N SER A 145 -11.15 21.62 -15.49
CA SER A 145 -12.57 21.63 -15.89
C SER A 145 -13.49 22.33 -14.88
N GLY A 146 -13.03 22.48 -13.63
CA GLY A 146 -13.82 22.92 -12.50
C GLY A 146 -14.67 21.81 -11.87
N ALA A 147 -14.52 20.53 -12.23
CA ALA A 147 -15.32 19.47 -11.63
C ALA A 147 -14.94 19.26 -10.15
N LEU A 148 -15.90 19.28 -9.24
CA LEU A 148 -15.73 18.99 -7.82
C LEU A 148 -16.81 18.01 -7.35
N SER A 149 -16.41 16.98 -6.61
CA SER A 149 -17.33 16.07 -5.92
C SER A 149 -18.08 16.80 -4.79
N VAL A 150 -19.41 16.71 -4.79
CA VAL A 150 -20.31 17.21 -3.74
C VAL A 150 -21.39 16.17 -3.48
N GLY A 151 -21.29 15.46 -2.37
CA GLY A 151 -22.15 14.35 -2.00
C GLY A 151 -22.03 13.20 -3.01
N LYS A 152 -23.08 13.01 -3.83
CA LYS A 152 -23.11 11.96 -4.88
C LYS A 152 -22.97 12.51 -6.30
N HIS A 153 -22.74 13.81 -6.44
CA HIS A 153 -22.76 14.50 -7.73
C HIS A 153 -21.47 15.29 -7.97
N PHE A 154 -21.26 15.67 -9.23
CA PHE A 154 -20.22 16.63 -9.61
C PHE A 154 -20.85 18.00 -9.87
N VAL A 155 -20.23 19.03 -9.32
CA VAL A 155 -20.58 20.43 -9.59
C VAL A 155 -19.43 21.12 -10.30
N ASN A 156 -19.74 22.17 -11.06
CA ASN A 156 -18.71 23.06 -11.59
C ASN A 156 -18.35 24.10 -10.52
N LEU A 157 -17.18 23.96 -9.94
CA LEU A 157 -16.54 24.83 -8.95
C LEU A 157 -16.67 26.31 -9.31
N TYR A 158 -16.27 26.69 -10.53
CA TYR A 158 -16.26 28.09 -10.98
C TYR A 158 -17.66 28.68 -11.09
N ARG A 159 -18.65 27.89 -11.52
CA ARG A 159 -20.04 28.35 -11.60
C ARG A 159 -20.74 28.36 -10.25
N TYR A 160 -20.49 27.35 -9.42
CA TYR A 160 -21.21 27.15 -8.16
C TYR A 160 -20.72 28.09 -7.06
N PHE A 161 -19.41 28.32 -6.96
CA PHE A 161 -18.82 29.18 -5.94
C PHE A 161 -18.50 30.59 -6.46
N GLY A 162 -18.50 30.81 -7.78
CA GLY A 162 -18.37 32.13 -8.39
C GLY A 162 -17.19 32.92 -7.85
N ASP A 163 -17.46 34.13 -7.37
CA ASP A 163 -16.44 35.06 -6.85
C ASP A 163 -15.69 34.52 -5.61
N LYS A 164 -16.27 33.56 -4.88
CA LYS A 164 -15.59 32.96 -3.72
C LYS A 164 -14.32 32.20 -4.13
N ILE A 165 -14.21 31.74 -5.37
CA ILE A 165 -13.00 31.06 -5.86
C ILE A 165 -11.75 31.92 -5.73
N GLN A 166 -11.87 33.24 -5.95
CA GLN A 166 -10.75 34.17 -5.82
C GLN A 166 -10.28 34.34 -4.37
N THR A 167 -11.11 33.98 -3.39
CA THR A 167 -10.74 33.98 -1.97
C THR A 167 -10.08 32.67 -1.54
N ILE A 168 -10.19 31.61 -2.34
CA ILE A 168 -9.73 30.26 -2.01
C ILE A 168 -8.41 29.97 -2.71
N PHE A 169 -8.34 30.26 -4.01
CA PHE A 169 -7.14 30.08 -4.81
C PHE A 169 -6.53 31.42 -5.16
N SER A 170 -5.22 31.53 -4.97
CA SER A 170 -4.46 32.68 -5.45
C SER A 170 -3.96 32.46 -6.88
N GLU A 171 -3.49 33.51 -7.55
CA GLU A 171 -2.90 33.37 -8.88
C GLU A 171 -1.60 32.53 -8.82
N GLU A 172 -0.86 32.59 -7.71
CA GLU A 172 0.30 31.74 -7.46
C GLU A 172 -0.08 30.26 -7.36
N ASP A 173 -1.23 29.93 -6.80
CA ASP A 173 -1.74 28.55 -6.75
C ASP A 173 -1.99 28.02 -8.17
N PHE A 174 -2.63 28.82 -9.03
CA PHE A 174 -2.86 28.46 -10.42
C PHE A 174 -1.57 28.38 -11.22
N GLN A 175 -0.62 29.29 -10.98
CA GLN A 175 0.68 29.25 -11.63
C GLN A 175 1.45 27.98 -11.24
N LEU A 176 1.49 27.64 -9.95
CA LEU A 176 2.14 26.41 -9.47
C LEU A 176 1.51 25.16 -10.08
N TYR A 177 0.19 25.12 -10.22
CA TYR A 177 -0.50 24.02 -10.88
C TYR A 177 -0.16 23.92 -12.38
N ARG A 178 -0.05 25.05 -13.10
CA ARG A 178 0.39 25.10 -14.50
C ARG A 178 1.84 24.61 -14.65
N ASP A 179 2.73 25.06 -13.78
CA ASP A 179 4.14 24.68 -13.78
C ASP A 179 4.29 23.17 -13.50
N LEU A 180 3.54 22.63 -12.54
CA LEU A 180 3.50 21.20 -12.26
C LEU A 180 3.11 20.41 -13.52
N ARG A 181 2.02 20.80 -14.18
CA ARG A 181 1.53 20.17 -15.40
C ARG A 181 2.60 20.16 -16.49
N GLN A 182 3.30 21.27 -16.69
CA GLN A 182 4.37 21.38 -17.66
C GLN A 182 5.58 20.50 -17.30
N LYS A 183 5.99 20.46 -16.02
CA LYS A 183 7.09 19.59 -15.55
C LYS A 183 6.79 18.12 -15.80
N VAL A 184 5.57 17.69 -15.50
CA VAL A 184 5.12 16.31 -15.75
C VAL A 184 5.10 16.00 -17.24
N GLN A 185 4.57 16.90 -18.07
CA GLN A 185 4.57 16.76 -19.53
C GLN A 185 5.99 16.58 -20.09
N LEU A 186 6.94 17.42 -19.66
CA LEU A 186 8.34 17.33 -20.04
C LEU A 186 8.99 16.02 -19.61
N ALA A 187 8.70 15.57 -18.38
CA ALA A 187 9.25 14.32 -17.86
C ALA A 187 8.72 13.09 -18.62
N ILE A 188 7.44 13.07 -18.99
CA ILE A 188 6.87 12.02 -19.85
C ILE A 188 7.57 12.04 -21.21
N ALA A 189 7.69 13.23 -21.81
CA ALA A 189 8.34 13.39 -23.11
C ALA A 189 9.78 12.87 -23.10
N GLN A 190 10.55 13.20 -22.07
CA GLN A 190 11.92 12.73 -21.88
C GLN A 190 11.99 11.21 -21.66
N ALA A 191 11.14 10.64 -20.81
CA ALA A 191 11.15 9.21 -20.49
C ALA A 191 10.86 8.33 -21.72
N PHE A 192 9.92 8.78 -22.56
CA PHE A 192 9.48 8.03 -23.75
C PHE A 192 10.15 8.48 -25.06
N GLY A 193 11.00 9.51 -25.02
CA GLY A 193 11.74 9.98 -26.19
C GLY A 193 10.84 10.60 -27.26
N ILE A 194 9.79 11.32 -26.85
CA ILE A 194 8.87 12.03 -27.74
C ILE A 194 9.06 13.54 -27.60
N SER A 195 8.60 14.32 -28.58
CA SER A 195 8.60 15.79 -28.44
C SER A 195 7.54 16.24 -27.45
N ALA A 196 7.91 17.08 -26.49
CA ALA A 196 6.96 17.68 -25.55
C ALA A 196 5.90 18.55 -26.25
N SER A 197 6.24 19.15 -27.41
CA SER A 197 5.32 19.95 -28.21
C SER A 197 4.17 19.16 -28.83
N LEU A 198 4.32 17.83 -28.90
CA LEU A 198 3.34 16.91 -29.47
C LEU A 198 2.50 16.21 -28.39
N LEU A 199 2.84 16.39 -27.12
CA LEU A 199 2.12 15.82 -25.99
C LEU A 199 1.11 16.85 -25.50
N HIS A 200 -0.18 16.55 -25.56
CA HIS A 200 -1.22 17.48 -25.11
C HIS A 200 -1.88 16.93 -23.83
N LEU A 201 -1.91 17.75 -22.79
CA LEU A 201 -2.59 17.38 -21.55
C LEU A 201 -4.09 17.36 -21.82
N THR A 202 -4.71 16.21 -21.60
CA THR A 202 -6.15 16.02 -21.82
C THR A 202 -6.92 16.15 -20.52
N LYS A 203 -8.25 16.07 -20.61
CA LYS A 203 -9.10 15.85 -19.46
C LYS A 203 -9.31 14.35 -19.21
N PRO A 204 -9.42 13.94 -17.93
CA PRO A 204 -9.35 14.77 -16.73
C PRO A 204 -7.92 14.84 -16.13
N THR A 205 -7.54 16.02 -15.66
CA THR A 205 -6.39 16.23 -14.76
C THR A 205 -6.92 16.60 -13.39
N PHE A 206 -6.91 15.66 -12.45
CA PHE A 206 -7.64 15.82 -11.20
C PHE A 206 -6.83 15.41 -9.98
N PHE A 207 -7.14 16.07 -8.87
CA PHE A 207 -6.79 15.62 -7.53
C PHE A 207 -7.83 14.61 -7.07
N SER A 208 -7.34 13.56 -6.45
CA SER A 208 -8.15 12.58 -5.72
C SER A 208 -7.76 12.62 -4.26
N ARG A 209 -8.77 12.67 -3.39
CA ARG A 209 -8.64 12.39 -1.97
C ARG A 209 -9.32 11.07 -1.67
N ILE A 210 -8.58 10.14 -1.08
CA ILE A 210 -9.09 8.82 -0.72
C ILE A 210 -8.95 8.59 0.78
N ASN A 211 -10.03 8.08 1.40
CA ASN A 211 -10.09 7.67 2.80
C ASN A 211 -10.75 6.27 2.95
N SER A 212 -10.91 5.76 4.17
CA SER A 212 -11.50 4.44 4.43
C SER A 212 -13.03 4.40 4.42
N THR A 213 -13.71 5.50 4.07
CA THR A 213 -15.18 5.55 4.03
C THR A 213 -15.67 4.59 2.94
N ALA A 214 -16.71 3.82 3.24
CA ALA A 214 -17.29 2.89 2.29
C ALA A 214 -17.79 3.62 1.03
N ALA A 215 -17.60 3.00 -0.14
CA ALA A 215 -18.10 3.54 -1.40
C ALA A 215 -19.63 3.65 -1.38
N ARG A 216 -20.14 4.76 -1.95
CA ARG A 216 -21.58 5.01 -2.10
C ARG A 216 -22.00 5.22 -3.56
N THR A 217 -21.03 5.49 -4.43
CA THR A 217 -21.18 5.68 -5.86
C THR A 217 -20.07 4.90 -6.58
N ALA A 218 -20.25 4.65 -7.89
CA ALA A 218 -19.21 4.02 -8.71
C ALA A 218 -17.89 4.83 -8.75
N HIS A 219 -17.96 6.14 -8.54
CA HIS A 219 -16.78 7.01 -8.48
C HIS A 219 -15.99 6.86 -7.17
N ASP A 220 -16.59 6.26 -6.14
CA ASP A 220 -15.91 5.93 -4.89
C ASP A 220 -15.14 4.60 -4.97
N GLU A 221 -15.41 3.76 -5.98
CA GLU A 221 -14.79 2.45 -6.16
C GLU A 221 -13.47 2.55 -6.95
N TYR A 222 -12.46 3.16 -6.35
CA TYR A 222 -11.16 3.43 -6.99
C TYR A 222 -10.25 2.20 -7.15
N TRP A 223 -10.57 1.08 -6.49
CA TRP A 223 -9.70 -0.10 -6.37
C TRP A 223 -9.90 -1.14 -7.48
N HIS A 224 -10.83 -0.91 -8.41
CA HIS A 224 -11.09 -1.86 -9.50
C HIS A 224 -9.93 -1.91 -10.49
N ALA A 225 -9.63 -3.13 -10.92
CA ALA A 225 -8.59 -3.35 -11.92
C ALA A 225 -9.05 -2.80 -13.28
N HIS A 226 -8.26 -1.91 -13.89
CA HIS A 226 -8.60 -1.30 -15.18
C HIS A 226 -7.38 -1.00 -16.05
N VAL A 227 -7.63 -0.62 -17.31
CA VAL A 227 -6.64 -0.14 -18.27
C VAL A 227 -7.11 1.21 -18.81
N ASP A 228 -6.34 2.27 -18.59
CA ASP A 228 -6.81 3.64 -18.83
C ASP A 228 -7.15 3.88 -20.30
N LYS A 229 -6.40 3.29 -21.23
CA LYS A 229 -6.70 3.37 -22.67
C LYS A 229 -8.08 2.76 -23.00
N VAL A 230 -8.48 1.69 -22.32
CA VAL A 230 -9.82 1.08 -22.50
C VAL A 230 -10.88 1.97 -21.87
N THR A 231 -10.61 2.46 -20.65
CA THR A 231 -11.58 3.24 -19.88
C THR A 231 -11.87 4.59 -20.52
N TYR A 232 -10.85 5.25 -21.09
CA TYR A 232 -10.97 6.62 -21.59
C TYR A 232 -10.74 6.77 -23.10
N GLY A 233 -10.25 5.74 -23.80
CA GLY A 233 -10.08 5.68 -25.26
C GLY A 233 -8.96 6.54 -25.83
N SER A 234 -8.70 7.70 -25.22
CA SER A 234 -7.76 8.70 -25.71
C SER A 234 -6.36 8.56 -25.09
N PHE A 235 -6.21 8.05 -23.87
CA PHE A 235 -4.95 8.20 -23.10
C PHE A 235 -3.83 7.29 -23.60
N ASP A 236 -2.79 7.88 -24.20
CA ASP A 236 -1.55 7.16 -24.52
C ASP A 236 -0.57 7.14 -23.34
N TYR A 237 -0.66 8.14 -22.47
CA TYR A 237 0.19 8.29 -21.29
C TYR A 237 -0.64 8.66 -20.07
N THR A 238 -0.42 7.96 -18.95
CA THR A 238 -0.94 8.36 -17.65
C THR A 238 0.22 8.64 -16.72
N SER A 239 0.10 9.71 -15.95
CA SER A 239 0.94 9.94 -14.80
C SER A 239 0.14 10.17 -13.53
N LEU A 240 0.71 9.72 -12.42
CA LEU A 240 0.17 9.84 -11.08
C LEU A 240 1.26 10.44 -10.21
N LEU A 241 0.96 11.58 -9.59
CA LEU A 241 1.81 12.23 -8.60
C LEU A 241 1.21 12.01 -7.21
N TYR A 242 2.00 11.45 -6.32
CA TYR A 242 1.63 11.32 -4.91
C TYR A 242 1.96 12.59 -4.14
N LEU A 243 1.01 13.04 -3.31
CA LEU A 243 1.12 14.23 -2.46
C LEU A 243 1.22 13.89 -0.97
N SER A 244 0.99 12.62 -0.62
CA SER A 244 1.08 12.07 0.75
C SER A 244 2.05 10.88 0.77
N ASP A 245 2.63 10.59 1.94
CA ASP A 245 3.62 9.53 2.16
C ASP A 245 2.98 8.25 2.73
N TYR A 246 3.27 7.11 2.10
CA TYR A 246 2.86 5.78 2.57
C TYR A 246 3.47 5.46 3.94
N LEU A 247 2.69 4.84 4.82
CA LEU A 247 2.97 4.51 6.22
C LEU A 247 3.17 5.71 7.18
N ASP A 248 3.27 6.94 6.67
CA ASP A 248 3.30 8.14 7.50
C ASP A 248 1.91 8.79 7.56
N ASP A 249 1.34 9.11 6.40
CA ASP A 249 0.01 9.72 6.29
C ASP A 249 -1.11 8.66 6.22
N PHE A 250 -0.83 7.49 5.62
CA PHE A 250 -1.83 6.44 5.41
C PHE A 250 -1.21 5.05 5.21
N GLY A 251 -1.99 4.01 5.49
CA GLY A 251 -1.72 2.62 5.12
C GLY A 251 -2.53 2.19 3.89
N GLY A 252 -2.14 1.08 3.27
CA GLY A 252 -2.74 0.64 2.01
C GLY A 252 -2.41 1.59 0.85
N GLY A 253 -3.34 1.80 -0.08
CA GLY A 253 -3.21 2.81 -1.15
C GLY A 253 -2.07 2.59 -2.17
N ARG A 254 -1.32 1.49 -2.06
CA ARG A 254 -0.24 1.16 -2.99
C ARG A 254 -0.79 0.91 -4.38
N PHE A 255 -0.06 1.38 -5.39
CA PHE A 255 -0.41 1.13 -6.77
C PHE A 255 0.16 -0.22 -7.21
N VAL A 256 -0.71 -1.07 -7.74
CA VAL A 256 -0.38 -2.45 -8.12
C VAL A 256 -0.54 -2.61 -9.62
N PHE A 257 0.53 -3.03 -10.26
CA PHE A 257 0.50 -3.58 -11.60
C PHE A 257 0.31 -5.08 -11.52
N MET A 258 -0.73 -5.56 -12.18
CA MET A 258 -0.99 -6.98 -12.29
C MET A 258 -0.22 -7.50 -13.50
N GLU A 259 0.74 -8.40 -13.26
CA GLU A 259 1.56 -9.06 -14.29
C GLU A 259 1.49 -10.58 -14.14
N GLU A 260 1.76 -11.29 -15.23
CA GLU A 260 1.97 -12.73 -15.17
C GLU A 260 3.23 -13.04 -14.33
N GLY A 261 3.08 -13.90 -13.33
CA GLY A 261 4.14 -14.29 -12.40
C GLY A 261 4.05 -13.59 -11.04
N ALA A 262 4.28 -12.28 -10.99
CA ALA A 262 4.31 -11.51 -9.74
C ALA A 262 3.69 -10.12 -9.90
N ASN A 263 2.92 -9.70 -8.91
CA ASN A 263 2.38 -8.35 -8.87
C ASN A 263 3.51 -7.37 -8.57
N LYS A 264 3.48 -6.21 -9.21
CA LYS A 264 4.51 -5.18 -9.02
C LYS A 264 3.90 -3.95 -8.37
N THR A 265 4.50 -3.44 -7.30
CA THR A 265 3.92 -2.32 -6.55
C THR A 265 4.81 -1.09 -6.51
N VAL A 266 4.17 0.08 -6.47
CA VAL A 266 4.84 1.37 -6.21
C VAL A 266 4.30 1.89 -4.90
N GLU A 267 5.19 2.13 -3.94
CA GLU A 267 4.84 2.71 -2.66
C GLU A 267 4.73 4.24 -2.80
N PRO A 268 3.58 4.84 -2.41
CA PRO A 268 3.38 6.27 -2.43
C PRO A 268 4.41 7.05 -1.60
N ARG A 269 4.87 8.17 -2.13
CA ARG A 269 5.77 9.10 -1.47
C ARG A 269 5.46 10.51 -1.93
N ALA A 270 5.37 11.48 -1.04
CA ALA A 270 5.09 12.86 -1.42
C ALA A 270 6.17 13.40 -2.38
N GLY A 271 5.74 13.85 -3.56
CA GLY A 271 6.59 14.29 -4.66
C GLY A 271 6.95 13.21 -5.69
N ARG A 272 6.62 11.95 -5.42
CA ARG A 272 6.85 10.83 -6.35
C ARG A 272 5.85 10.87 -7.48
N THR A 273 6.35 10.98 -8.69
CA THR A 273 5.57 10.83 -9.91
C THR A 273 5.83 9.46 -10.52
N HIS A 274 4.75 8.73 -10.74
CA HIS A 274 4.73 7.54 -11.56
C HIS A 274 4.17 7.90 -12.95
N GLY A 275 4.90 7.59 -14.02
CA GLY A 275 4.45 7.76 -15.40
C GLY A 275 4.42 6.42 -16.13
N ARG A 276 3.46 6.23 -17.02
CA ARG A 276 3.32 5.04 -17.85
C ARG A 276 2.85 5.44 -19.24
N ALA A 277 3.44 4.81 -20.26
CA ALA A 277 2.82 4.73 -21.57
C ALA A 277 1.96 3.46 -21.63
N PHE A 278 0.77 3.53 -22.23
CA PHE A 278 -0.08 2.35 -22.41
C PHE A 278 0.34 1.58 -23.66
N PRO A 279 0.81 0.34 -23.50
CA PRO A 279 0.75 -0.64 -24.54
C PRO A 279 -0.66 -1.24 -24.59
N GLY A 280 -1.56 -0.67 -25.39
CA GLY A 280 -2.87 -1.27 -25.70
C GLY A 280 -3.73 -1.67 -24.50
N MET A 281 -4.72 -2.54 -24.73
CA MET A 281 -5.87 -2.72 -23.84
C MET A 281 -5.66 -3.67 -22.65
N LEU A 282 -4.48 -4.32 -22.51
CA LEU A 282 -4.36 -5.54 -21.69
C LEU A 282 -3.68 -5.40 -20.32
N ARG A 283 -3.08 -4.24 -19.98
CA ARG A 283 -2.29 -4.13 -18.73
C ARG A 283 -3.07 -3.58 -17.53
N LEU A 284 -3.75 -4.49 -16.84
CA LEU A 284 -4.54 -4.22 -15.63
C LEU A 284 -3.70 -3.57 -14.51
N ARG A 285 -4.30 -2.57 -13.88
CA ARG A 285 -3.78 -1.91 -12.67
C ARG A 285 -4.89 -1.72 -11.65
N ARG A 286 -4.52 -1.75 -10.37
CA ARG A 286 -5.41 -1.37 -9.26
C ARG A 286 -4.67 -0.55 -8.21
N VAL A 287 -5.42 0.19 -7.42
CA VAL A 287 -4.93 0.83 -6.20
C VAL A 287 -5.46 0.04 -5.01
N GLN A 288 -4.60 -0.30 -4.05
CA GLN A 288 -5.05 -0.98 -2.82
C GLN A 288 -5.96 -0.08 -2.01
N CYS A 289 -6.89 -0.67 -1.26
CA CYS A 289 -7.74 0.08 -0.35
C CYS A 289 -6.88 0.82 0.70
N VAL A 290 -7.26 2.05 1.00
CA VAL A 290 -6.62 2.90 2.02
C VAL A 290 -7.16 2.55 3.39
N HIS A 291 -6.30 2.58 4.40
CA HIS A 291 -6.65 2.42 5.81
C HIS A 291 -5.69 3.23 6.69
N GLY A 292 -6.11 3.66 7.88
CA GLY A 292 -5.29 4.47 8.78
C GLY A 292 -3.96 3.81 9.18
N ALA A 293 -2.90 4.63 9.23
CA ALA A 293 -1.59 4.23 9.77
C ALA A 293 -1.58 4.35 11.30
N HIS A 294 -2.07 5.46 11.86
CA HIS A 294 -2.42 5.67 13.27
C HIS A 294 -3.30 6.95 13.38
N SER A 295 -4.47 6.86 14.03
CA SER A 295 -5.44 7.94 14.38
C SER A 295 -5.95 8.92 13.30
N SER A 296 -7.26 8.81 13.04
CA SER A 296 -8.29 9.82 12.70
C SER A 296 -8.18 10.79 11.52
N GLU A 297 -7.05 10.95 10.84
CA GLU A 297 -7.02 11.76 9.60
C GLU A 297 -6.40 10.94 8.45
N GLU A 298 -7.27 10.36 7.64
CA GLU A 298 -6.91 9.55 6.47
C GLU A 298 -7.05 10.38 5.20
N GLU A 299 -5.94 10.80 4.59
CA GLU A 299 -6.01 11.46 3.28
C GLU A 299 -4.85 11.04 2.36
N VAL A 300 -5.17 10.18 1.38
CA VAL A 300 -4.32 10.04 0.19
C VAL A 300 -4.61 11.21 -0.72
N GLY A 301 -3.70 12.18 -0.79
CA GLY A 301 -3.67 13.15 -1.88
C GLY A 301 -2.92 12.54 -3.06
N ALA A 302 -3.61 12.24 -4.16
CA ALA A 302 -2.95 11.89 -5.41
C ALA A 302 -3.45 12.79 -6.55
N ALA A 303 -2.51 13.43 -7.25
CA ALA A 303 -2.78 14.20 -8.46
C ALA A 303 -2.59 13.29 -9.66
N THR A 304 -3.65 13.01 -10.40
CA THR A 304 -3.55 12.28 -11.67
C THR A 304 -3.44 13.30 -12.81
N VAL A 305 -2.34 13.24 -13.54
CA VAL A 305 -2.12 14.03 -14.75
C VAL A 305 -2.12 13.07 -15.93
N THR A 306 -3.17 13.13 -16.75
CA THR A 306 -3.31 12.32 -17.96
C THR A 306 -2.89 13.13 -19.18
N ALA A 307 -2.21 12.48 -20.12
CA ALA A 307 -1.78 13.12 -21.35
C ALA A 307 -2.21 12.27 -22.56
N VAL A 308 -2.70 12.96 -23.58
CA VAL A 308 -3.17 12.36 -24.84
C VAL A 308 -2.28 12.85 -25.96
N THR A 309 -2.12 12.02 -26.97
CA THR A 309 -1.56 12.45 -28.24
C THR A 309 -2.64 13.17 -29.05
N ALA A 310 -2.36 14.39 -29.53
CA ALA A 310 -3.37 15.26 -30.15
C ALA A 310 -4.03 14.65 -31.40
N GLU A 311 -5.27 15.11 -31.61
CA GLU A 311 -6.04 15.11 -32.87
C GLU A 311 -5.30 15.81 -34.02
#